data_AF-A0AAW1V0F5-F1
#
_entry.id   AF-A0AAW1V0F5-F1
#
_cell.length_a   1.000
_cell.length_b   1.000
_cell.length_c   1.000
_cell.angle_alpha   90.00
_cell.angle_beta   90.00
_cell.angle_gamma   90.00
#
_symmetry.space_group_name_H-M   'P 1'
#
loop_
_entity.id
_entity.type
_entity.pdbx_description
1 polymer ?
#
loop_
_entity_poly.entity_id
_entity_poly.type
_entity_poly.pdbx_seq_one_letter_code
_entity_poly.pdbx_strand_id
1 'polypeptide(L)'
;MNIHVSRVDCTECVSYLSSLDNFGLTQLMNLPTRKNAKLDHIITNILESLENIGMVDCHYSDHDFTSFTVAVEVSRACPKYVSYREFRNFSFSSFSEELAWSSLDNILFLRNIDDKVTYLSEVLTRLFNKHVPMRVRFETKRNDIFLLR
;
A
#
# COMPACT_ATOMS: atom_id res chain seq x y z
N MET A 1 -4.30 -15.26 25.39
CA MET A 1 -5.24 -16.34 25.73
C MET A 1 -5.22 -17.31 24.57
N ASN A 2 -4.83 -18.57 24.80
CA ASN A 2 -4.77 -19.57 23.72
C ASN A 2 -6.10 -20.32 23.69
N ILE A 3 -6.91 -20.09 22.66
CA ILE A 3 -8.23 -20.69 22.52
C ILE A 3 -8.09 -21.97 21.71
N HIS A 4 -8.39 -23.11 22.34
CA HIS A 4 -8.40 -24.39 21.66
C HIS A 4 -9.79 -24.62 21.04
N VAL A 5 -9.95 -24.29 19.76
CA VAL A 5 -11.28 -24.16 19.10
C VAL A 5 -12.16 -25.40 19.20
N SER A 6 -11.56 -26.59 19.25
CA SER A 6 -12.30 -27.86 19.38
C SER A 6 -12.80 -28.19 20.79
N ARG A 7 -12.55 -27.32 21.79
CA ARG A 7 -13.04 -27.51 23.17
C ARG A 7 -14.46 -26.99 23.34
N VAL A 8 -15.41 -27.84 23.00
CA VAL A 8 -16.85 -27.60 23.22
C VAL A 8 -17.23 -27.51 24.69
N ASP A 9 -16.36 -27.98 25.59
CA ASP A 9 -16.51 -27.93 27.04
C ASP A 9 -16.09 -26.58 27.66
N CYS A 10 -15.45 -25.70 26.89
CA CYS A 10 -14.88 -24.45 27.36
C CYS A 10 -15.80 -23.27 27.03
N THR A 11 -16.29 -22.59 28.07
CA THR A 11 -17.17 -21.42 27.96
C THR A 11 -16.57 -20.31 27.10
N GLU A 12 -15.26 -20.11 27.20
CA GLU A 12 -14.49 -19.12 26.45
C GLU A 12 -14.43 -19.48 24.97
N CYS A 13 -14.30 -20.77 24.63
CA CYS A 13 -14.31 -21.23 23.24
C CYS A 13 -15.69 -21.04 22.61
N VAL A 14 -16.77 -21.35 23.35
CA VAL A 14 -18.14 -21.14 22.89
C VAL A 14 -18.41 -19.64 22.70
N SER A 15 -18.09 -18.80 23.68
CA SER A 15 -18.26 -17.35 23.59
C SER A 15 -17.47 -16.74 22.44
N TYR A 16 -16.28 -17.26 22.16
CA TYR A 16 -15.44 -16.84 21.04
C TYR A 16 -16.08 -17.19 19.69
N LEU A 17 -16.50 -18.45 19.50
CA LEU A 17 -17.16 -18.89 18.27
C LEU A 17 -18.47 -18.13 18.03
N SER A 18 -19.29 -17.92 19.05
CA SER A 18 -20.51 -17.11 18.94
C SER A 18 -20.22 -15.66 18.58
N SER A 19 -19.08 -15.11 19.05
CA SER A 19 -18.66 -13.77 18.66
C SER A 19 -18.28 -13.70 17.19
N LEU A 20 -17.57 -14.71 16.66
CA LEU A 20 -17.27 -14.80 15.22
C LEU A 20 -18.56 -14.85 14.40
N ASP A 21 -19.50 -15.71 14.79
CA ASP A 21 -20.79 -15.85 14.12
C ASP A 21 -21.58 -14.52 14.10
N ASN A 22 -21.59 -13.78 15.22
CA ASN A 22 -22.25 -12.48 15.32
C ASN A 22 -21.67 -11.42 14.36
N PHE A 23 -20.40 -11.54 13.98
CA PHE A 23 -19.75 -10.67 13.01
C PHE A 23 -19.77 -11.23 11.57
N GLY A 24 -20.45 -12.36 11.34
CA GLY A 24 -20.45 -13.03 10.04
C GLY A 24 -19.07 -13.58 9.65
N LEU A 25 -18.25 -13.92 10.65
CA LEU A 25 -16.93 -14.49 10.48
C LEU A 25 -16.99 -16.01 10.65
N THR A 26 -16.26 -16.74 9.80
CA THR A 26 -16.14 -18.19 9.90
C THR A 26 -14.68 -18.56 10.13
N GLN A 27 -14.44 -19.40 11.14
CA GLN A 27 -13.15 -20.02 11.41
C GLN A 27 -13.03 -21.33 10.58
N LEU A 28 -11.98 -21.43 9.76
CA LEU A 28 -11.81 -22.49 8.77
C LEU A 28 -10.73 -23.53 9.12
N MET A 29 -9.77 -23.17 9.99
CA MET A 29 -8.71 -24.11 10.36
C MET A 29 -9.26 -25.22 11.26
N ASN A 30 -9.43 -26.42 10.69
CA ASN A 30 -10.01 -27.58 11.35
C ASN A 30 -8.98 -28.68 11.70
N LEU A 31 -7.71 -28.51 11.35
CA LEU A 31 -6.62 -29.42 11.67
C LEU A 31 -5.91 -28.99 12.95
N PRO A 32 -5.34 -29.93 13.73
CA PRO A 32 -4.52 -29.58 14.87
C PRO A 32 -3.20 -28.98 14.39
N THR A 33 -2.93 -27.74 14.76
CA THR A 33 -1.72 -27.02 14.38
C THR A 33 -0.61 -27.16 15.42
N ARG A 34 -0.92 -27.77 16.57
CA ARG A 34 0.05 -28.14 17.60
C ARG A 34 -0.26 -29.52 18.16
N LYS A 35 0.39 -30.56 17.63
CA LYS A 35 0.15 -31.97 18.02
C LYS A 35 -1.33 -32.37 17.86
N ASN A 36 -2.10 -32.36 18.96
CA ASN A 36 -3.52 -32.69 18.99
C ASN A 36 -4.42 -31.46 19.27
N ALA A 37 -3.83 -30.26 19.31
CA ALA A 37 -4.53 -29.02 19.63
C ALA A 37 -4.68 -28.11 18.40
N LYS A 38 -5.88 -27.58 18.21
CA LYS A 38 -6.22 -26.55 17.21
C LYS A 38 -6.07 -25.15 17.82
N LEU A 39 -4.86 -24.59 17.76
CA LEU A 39 -4.57 -23.30 18.40
C LEU A 39 -4.48 -22.15 17.40
N ASP A 40 -4.20 -22.44 16.14
CA ASP A 40 -4.08 -21.42 15.10
C ASP A 40 -5.38 -21.29 14.31
N HIS A 41 -5.69 -20.05 13.94
CA HIS A 41 -6.97 -19.66 13.40
C HIS A 41 -6.84 -19.12 11.97
N ILE A 42 -7.80 -19.46 11.12
CA ILE A 42 -7.99 -18.87 9.79
C ILE A 42 -9.43 -18.38 9.75
N ILE A 43 -9.61 -17.07 9.90
CA ILE A 43 -10.93 -16.45 10.07
C ILE A 43 -11.21 -15.58 8.83
N THR A 44 -12.38 -15.73 8.23
CA THR A 44 -12.78 -14.95 7.06
C THR A 44 -14.28 -14.66 7.06
N ASN A 45 -14.67 -13.56 6.43
CA ASN A 45 -16.05 -13.27 6.02
C ASN A 45 -16.28 -13.50 4.51
N ILE A 46 -15.24 -13.94 3.77
CA ILE A 46 -15.28 -14.16 2.32
C ILE A 46 -14.77 -15.57 2.04
N LEU A 47 -15.62 -16.57 2.29
CA LEU A 47 -15.24 -17.98 2.15
C LEU A 47 -14.82 -18.32 0.71
N GLU A 48 -15.49 -17.73 -0.28
CA GLU A 48 -15.26 -18.01 -1.70
C GLU A 48 -13.88 -17.56 -2.21
N SER A 49 -13.21 -16.66 -1.49
CA SER A 49 -11.87 -16.18 -1.85
C SER A 49 -10.76 -17.03 -1.25
N LEU A 50 -11.05 -18.02 -0.38
CA LEU A 50 -10.02 -18.87 0.22
C LEU A 50 -10.07 -20.29 -0.35
N GLU A 51 -8.90 -20.80 -0.71
CA GLU A 51 -8.70 -22.16 -1.23
C GLU A 51 -7.55 -22.86 -0.50
N ASN A 52 -7.43 -24.19 -0.67
CA ASN A 52 -6.27 -24.99 -0.19
C ASN A 52 -5.92 -24.78 1.29
N ILE A 53 -6.94 -24.76 2.16
CA ILE A 53 -6.78 -24.57 3.59
C ILE A 53 -6.17 -25.83 4.21
N GLY A 54 -5.04 -25.68 4.90
CA GLY A 54 -4.30 -26.81 5.43
C GLY A 54 -3.21 -26.41 6.41
N MET A 55 -2.32 -27.37 6.66
CA MET A 55 -1.14 -27.20 7.50
C MET A 55 0.10 -27.70 6.76
N VAL A 56 1.25 -27.10 7.06
CA VAL A 56 2.57 -27.52 6.58
C VAL A 56 3.40 -27.90 7.80
N ASP A 57 3.81 -29.16 7.86
CA ASP A 57 4.60 -29.70 8.96
C ASP A 57 5.87 -28.86 9.19
N CYS A 58 6.05 -28.38 10.42
CA CYS A 58 7.23 -27.60 10.79
C CYS A 58 8.09 -28.36 11.78
N HIS A 59 9.19 -28.95 11.29
CA HIS A 59 10.10 -29.73 12.14
C HIS A 59 10.97 -28.88 13.10
N TYR A 60 10.88 -27.55 13.03
CA TYR A 60 11.69 -26.62 13.83
C TYR A 60 10.87 -25.85 14.88
N SER A 61 9.55 -26.02 14.89
CA SER A 61 8.61 -25.36 15.81
C SER A 61 7.79 -26.42 16.54
N ASP A 62 7.17 -26.07 17.66
CA ASP A 62 6.19 -26.93 18.30
C ASP A 62 4.80 -26.82 17.66
N HIS A 63 4.63 -25.90 16.70
CA HIS A 63 3.44 -25.70 15.88
C HIS A 63 3.74 -25.90 14.38
N ASP A 64 2.83 -26.56 13.68
CA ASP A 64 2.78 -26.63 12.23
C ASP A 64 2.24 -25.33 11.64
N PHE A 65 2.72 -24.94 10.45
CA PHE A 65 2.31 -23.69 9.82
C PHE A 65 0.91 -23.84 9.21
N THR A 66 0.04 -22.85 9.41
CA THR A 66 -1.22 -22.78 8.68
C THR A 66 -0.99 -22.29 7.26
N SER A 67 -1.66 -22.91 6.28
CA SER A 67 -1.56 -22.54 4.87
C SER A 67 -2.94 -22.37 4.25
N PHE A 68 -3.06 -21.39 3.37
CA PHE A 68 -4.24 -21.19 2.52
C PHE A 68 -3.82 -20.38 1.29
N THR A 69 -4.60 -20.49 0.23
CA THR A 69 -4.49 -19.65 -0.97
C THR A 69 -5.61 -18.64 -0.96
N VAL A 70 -5.33 -17.39 -1.36
CA VAL A 70 -6.37 -16.37 -1.54
C VAL A 70 -6.53 -16.08 -3.02
N ALA A 71 -7.73 -16.31 -3.55
CA ALA A 71 -8.12 -15.86 -4.88
C ALA A 71 -8.36 -14.33 -4.83
N VAL A 72 -7.43 -13.57 -5.42
CA VAL A 72 -7.54 -12.11 -5.52
C VAL A 72 -7.66 -11.73 -6.98
N GLU A 73 -8.71 -10.99 -7.33
CA GLU A 73 -8.79 -10.33 -8.62
C GLU A 73 -7.75 -9.20 -8.68
N VAL A 74 -6.61 -9.49 -9.30
CA VAL A 74 -5.60 -8.46 -9.56
C VAL A 74 -6.05 -7.66 -10.77
N SER A 75 -6.63 -6.48 -10.53
CA SER A 75 -6.92 -5.53 -11.61
C SER A 75 -5.64 -5.25 -12.41
N ARG A 76 -5.72 -5.38 -13.73
CA ARG A 76 -4.58 -5.10 -14.61
C ARG A 76 -4.21 -3.63 -14.47
N ALA A 77 -2.94 -3.34 -14.24
CA ALA A 77 -2.49 -1.96 -14.19
C ALA A 77 -2.73 -1.31 -15.56
N CYS A 78 -3.66 -0.35 -15.61
CA CYS A 78 -3.92 0.41 -16.82
C CYS A 78 -2.72 1.31 -17.14
N PRO A 79 -2.34 1.44 -18.42
CA PRO A 79 -1.36 2.43 -18.83
C PRO A 79 -1.82 3.83 -18.43
N LYS A 80 -0.90 4.66 -17.94
CA LYS A 80 -1.20 6.03 -17.54
C LYS A 80 -0.20 7.01 -18.12
N TYR A 81 -0.69 8.20 -18.42
CA TYR A 81 0.17 9.34 -18.70
C TYR A 81 0.67 9.91 -17.37
N VAL A 82 1.99 10.00 -17.22
CA VAL A 82 2.64 10.60 -16.07
C VAL A 82 3.33 11.88 -16.51
N SER A 83 2.97 13.00 -15.88
CA SER A 83 3.67 14.26 -16.04
C SER A 83 4.88 14.31 -15.10
N TYR A 84 6.01 14.77 -15.61
CA TYR A 84 7.25 14.91 -14.84
C TYR A 84 8.05 16.10 -15.39
N ARG A 85 8.91 16.69 -14.56
CA ARG A 85 9.88 17.69 -15.02
C ARG A 85 11.16 16.99 -15.42
N GLU A 86 11.67 17.29 -16.61
CA GLU A 86 12.90 16.68 -17.10
C GLU A 86 14.13 17.44 -16.59
N PHE A 87 14.91 16.80 -15.71
CA PHE A 87 16.15 17.37 -15.15
C PHE A 87 17.42 16.92 -15.86
N ARG A 88 17.33 16.09 -16.91
CA ARG A 88 18.50 15.46 -17.55
C ARG A 88 19.52 16.49 -18.07
N ASN A 89 19.02 17.63 -18.56
CA ASN A 89 19.85 18.74 -19.06
C ASN A 89 19.75 20.00 -18.18
N PHE A 90 19.37 19.84 -16.91
CA PHE A 90 19.24 20.98 -15.99
C PHE A 90 20.60 21.57 -15.66
N SER A 91 20.78 22.87 -15.93
CA SER A 91 21.96 23.65 -15.55
C SER A 91 21.65 24.47 -14.31
N PHE A 92 22.20 24.06 -13.16
CA PHE A 92 22.00 24.79 -11.91
C PHE A 92 22.57 26.21 -11.97
N SER A 93 23.73 26.40 -12.60
CA SER A 93 24.35 27.72 -12.74
C SER A 93 23.48 28.67 -13.55
N SER A 94 22.95 28.23 -14.69
CA SER A 94 22.07 29.04 -15.54
C SER A 94 20.74 29.36 -14.85
N PHE A 95 20.19 28.41 -14.09
CA PHE A 95 19.00 28.66 -13.28
C PHE A 95 19.27 29.67 -12.15
N SER A 96 20.37 29.50 -11.43
CA SER A 96 20.74 30.37 -10.32
C SER A 96 21.02 31.80 -10.79
N GLU A 97 21.67 31.95 -11.95
CA GLU A 97 21.90 33.25 -12.58
C GLU A 97 20.57 33.91 -12.95
N GLU A 98 19.67 33.21 -13.65
CA GLU A 98 18.36 33.79 -14.00
C GLU A 98 17.45 34.07 -12.80
N LEU A 99 17.58 33.30 -11.73
CA LEU A 99 16.89 33.57 -10.47
C LEU A 99 17.44 34.85 -9.82
N ALA A 100 18.75 35.04 -9.82
CA ALA A 100 19.38 36.25 -9.29
C ALA A 100 19.02 37.50 -10.10
N TRP A 101 18.89 37.37 -11.43
CA TRP A 101 18.42 38.44 -12.31
C TRP A 101 16.89 38.57 -12.39
N SER A 102 16.15 37.70 -11.68
CA SER A 102 14.70 37.80 -11.65
C SER A 102 14.27 39.02 -10.84
N SER A 103 13.16 39.63 -11.21
CA SER A 103 12.62 40.81 -10.52
C SER A 103 11.92 40.47 -9.21
N LEU A 104 12.39 39.44 -8.49
CA LEU A 104 11.76 38.89 -7.30
C LEU A 104 11.56 39.93 -6.21
N ASP A 105 12.45 40.93 -6.12
CA ASP A 105 12.36 42.06 -5.19
C ASP A 105 11.05 42.85 -5.30
N ASN A 106 10.37 42.78 -6.45
CA ASN A 106 9.06 43.42 -6.64
C ASN A 106 8.01 42.90 -5.66
N ILE A 107 8.19 41.69 -5.11
CA ILE A 107 7.32 41.11 -4.09
C ILE A 107 7.20 41.98 -2.83
N LEU A 108 8.24 42.77 -2.52
CA LEU A 108 8.28 43.63 -1.34
C LEU A 108 7.29 44.81 -1.45
N PHE A 109 6.95 45.22 -2.67
CA PHE A 109 6.04 46.35 -2.93
C PHE A 109 4.56 45.94 -3.03
N LEU A 110 4.26 44.64 -3.04
CA LEU A 110 2.89 44.15 -3.07
C LEU A 110 2.23 44.29 -1.69
N ARG A 111 0.94 44.68 -1.68
CA ARG A 111 0.22 44.99 -0.44
C ARG A 111 -0.44 43.75 0.19
N ASN A 112 -1.09 42.91 -0.62
CA ASN A 112 -1.74 41.69 -0.13
C ASN A 112 -0.75 40.51 -0.10
N ILE A 113 -0.91 39.64 0.89
CA ILE A 113 -0.22 38.35 0.97
C ILE A 113 -0.57 37.47 -0.22
N ASP A 114 -1.83 37.43 -0.66
CA ASP A 114 -2.23 36.59 -1.81
C ASP A 114 -1.52 37.00 -3.09
N ASP A 115 -1.37 38.32 -3.31
CA ASP A 115 -0.64 38.86 -4.46
C ASP A 115 0.84 38.47 -4.40
N LYS A 116 1.45 38.45 -3.21
CA LYS A 116 2.83 38.01 -3.01
C LYS A 116 3.00 36.54 -3.34
N VAL A 117 2.10 35.68 -2.86
CA VAL A 117 2.14 34.25 -3.14
C VAL A 117 1.95 33.99 -4.63
N THR A 118 1.01 34.69 -5.27
CA THR A 118 0.75 34.60 -6.71
C THR A 118 1.98 35.02 -7.51
N TYR A 119 2.53 36.19 -7.21
CA TYR A 119 3.71 36.72 -7.89
C TYR A 119 4.92 35.78 -7.77
N LEU A 120 5.22 35.31 -6.55
CA LEU A 120 6.28 34.34 -6.32
C LEU A 120 6.07 33.06 -7.14
N SER A 121 4.84 32.54 -7.12
CA SER A 121 4.48 31.31 -7.83
C SER A 121 4.64 31.48 -9.34
N GLU A 122 4.27 32.63 -9.90
CA GLU A 122 4.44 32.94 -11.32
C GLU A 122 5.91 33.04 -11.73
N VAL A 123 6.72 33.77 -10.96
CA VAL A 123 8.16 33.91 -11.22
C VAL A 123 8.84 32.55 -11.20
N LEU A 124 8.61 31.75 -10.16
CA LEU A 124 9.19 30.42 -10.04
C LEU A 124 8.67 29.46 -11.11
N THR A 125 7.36 29.47 -11.38
CA THR A 125 6.77 28.61 -12.41
C THR A 125 7.34 28.91 -13.79
N ARG A 126 7.53 30.18 -14.12
CA ARG A 126 8.18 30.61 -15.37
C ARG A 126 9.62 30.10 -15.46
N LEU A 127 10.41 30.25 -14.41
CA LEU A 127 11.79 29.77 -14.36
C LEU A 127 11.84 28.23 -14.50
N PHE A 128 11.03 27.51 -13.72
CA PHE A 128 10.97 26.05 -13.82
C PHE A 128 10.49 25.58 -15.19
N ASN A 129 9.50 26.23 -15.80
CA ASN A 129 9.04 25.85 -17.14
C ASN A 129 10.09 26.09 -18.23
N LYS A 130 10.98 27.07 -18.05
CA LYS A 130 12.10 27.33 -18.96
C LYS A 130 13.24 26.31 -18.78
N HIS A 131 13.67 26.07 -17.54
CA HIS A 131 14.87 25.27 -17.25
C HIS A 131 14.58 23.77 -17.11
N VAL A 132 13.38 23.40 -16.69
CA VAL A 132 12.94 22.01 -16.46
C VAL A 132 11.47 21.84 -16.89
N PRO A 133 11.21 21.88 -18.21
CA PRO A 133 9.86 21.85 -18.75
C PRO A 133 9.11 20.59 -18.33
N MET A 134 7.80 20.73 -18.18
CA MET A 134 6.91 19.59 -17.94
C MET A 134 6.88 18.72 -19.21
N ARG A 135 7.14 17.43 -19.03
CA ARG A 135 7.00 16.41 -20.06
C ARG A 135 5.97 15.40 -19.62
N VAL A 136 5.36 14.74 -20.59
CA VAL A 136 4.44 13.64 -20.36
C VAL A 136 5.06 12.38 -20.91
N ARG A 137 5.07 11.32 -20.11
CA ARG A 137 5.47 9.98 -20.55
C ARG A 137 4.30 9.03 -20.39
N PHE A 138 4.11 8.20 -21.40
CA PHE A 138 3.21 7.06 -21.31
C PHE A 138 3.92 5.94 -20.55
N GLU A 139 3.36 5.55 -19.41
CA GLU A 139 3.87 4.44 -18.60
C GLU A 139 2.88 3.28 -18.60
N THR A 140 3.34 2.15 -19.13
CA THR A 140 2.73 0.85 -18.90
C THR A 140 3.41 0.26 -17.67
N LYS A 141 2.68 0.05 -16.57
CA LYS A 141 3.22 -0.79 -15.49
C LYS A 141 3.34 -2.20 -16.04
N ARG A 142 4.56 -2.76 -16.05
CA ARG A 142 4.75 -4.21 -16.21
C ARG A 142 4.17 -4.84 -14.95
N ASN A 143 3.22 -5.76 -15.11
CA ASN A 143 2.84 -6.64 -14.02
C ASN A 143 4.03 -7.57 -13.75
N ASP A 144 4.97 -7.12 -12.93
CA ASP A 144 5.91 -8.04 -12.28
C ASP A 144 5.07 -8.77 -11.22
N ILE A 145 4.40 -9.83 -11.68
CA ILE A 145 3.85 -10.83 -10.79
C ILE A 145 5.08 -11.41 -10.09
N PHE A 146 5.30 -11.00 -8.85
CA PHE A 146 6.20 -11.70 -7.95
C PHE A 146 5.59 -13.09 -7.74
N LEU A 147 5.91 -14.01 -8.65
CA LEU A 147 5.87 -15.43 -8.37
C LEU A 147 6.93 -15.63 -7.28
N LEU A 148 6.47 -15.68 -6.03
CA LEU A 148 7.21 -16.32 -4.96
C LEU A 148 7.47 -17.76 -5.43
N ARG A 149 8.67 -17.98 -5.96
CA ARG A 149 9.27 -19.30 -6.18
C ARG A 149 9.96 -19.73 -4.90
#